data_AF-A0AAU7W3D7-F1
#
_entry.id   AF-A0AAU7W3D7-F1
#
_cell.length_a   1.000
_cell.length_b   1.000
_cell.length_c   1.000
_cell.angle_alpha   90.00
_cell.angle_beta   90.00
_cell.angle_gamma   90.00
#
_symmetry.space_group_name_H-M   'P 1'
#
loop_
_entity.id
_entity.type
_entity.pdbx_description
1 polymer ?
#
loop_
_entity_poly.entity_id
_entity_poly.type
_entity_poly.pdbx_seq_one_letter_code
_entity_poly.pdbx_strand_id
1 'polypeptide(L)'
;MTELANLETGELVDYEPMNPVELEYLIVEIGKRLEASVPAIKQMWADRYTAEREFIEGHARAMLQSGQSTVAMARKEADLSTLELKRKFDDAKTILHAAEELQKALQARLFGMQNINRVIATLYNSGGSR
;
A
#
# COMPACT_ATOMS: atom_id res chain seq x y z
N MET A 1 -14.81 1.97 26.01
CA MET A 1 -13.53 1.24 25.92
C MET A 1 -13.47 0.21 27.02
N THR A 2 -13.34 -1.06 26.64
CA THR A 2 -13.11 -2.17 27.56
C THR A 2 -11.71 -2.70 27.26
N GLU A 3 -10.80 -2.68 28.22
CA GLU A 3 -9.50 -3.33 28.06
C GLU A 3 -9.70 -4.85 28.12
N LEU A 4 -9.33 -5.54 27.05
CA LEU A 4 -9.32 -7.00 26.97
C LEU A 4 -7.87 -7.48 27.01
N ALA A 5 -7.56 -8.36 27.95
CA ALA A 5 -6.28 -9.05 27.95
C ALA A 5 -6.22 -10.03 26.77
N ASN A 6 -5.26 -9.83 25.87
CA ASN A 6 -4.89 -10.84 24.89
C ASN A 6 -4.22 -12.00 25.63
N LEU A 7 -4.93 -13.12 25.74
CA LEU A 7 -4.48 -14.29 26.51
C LEU A 7 -3.25 -15.00 25.90
N GLU A 8 -2.94 -14.73 24.63
CA GLU A 8 -1.79 -15.33 23.94
C GLU A 8 -0.52 -14.48 24.07
N THR A 9 -0.63 -13.15 24.06
CA THR A 9 0.52 -12.24 24.09
C THR A 9 0.71 -11.53 25.44
N GLY A 10 -0.29 -11.56 26.32
CA GLY A 10 -0.31 -10.84 27.59
C GLY A 10 -0.54 -9.33 27.45
N GLU A 11 -0.78 -8.84 26.24
CA GLU A 11 -1.02 -7.41 25.97
C GLU A 11 -2.46 -7.02 26.32
N LEU A 12 -2.63 -5.83 26.90
CA LEU A 12 -3.95 -5.21 27.05
C LEU A 12 -4.33 -4.58 25.71
N VAL A 13 -5.47 -5.01 25.17
CA VAL A 13 -6.02 -4.50 23.91
C VAL A 13 -7.24 -3.66 24.22
N ASP A 14 -7.26 -2.43 23.73
CA ASP A 14 -8.45 -1.60 23.75
C ASP A 14 -9.50 -2.19 22.81
N TYR A 15 -10.56 -2.74 23.39
CA TYR A 15 -11.69 -3.27 22.65
C TYR A 15 -12.88 -2.33 22.74
N GLU A 16 -13.34 -1.91 21.58
CA GLU A 16 -14.60 -1.18 21.42
C GLU A 16 -15.57 -2.07 20.63
N PRO A 17 -16.61 -2.61 21.29
CA PRO A 17 -17.61 -3.41 20.59
C PRO A 17 -18.36 -2.53 19.59
N MET A 18 -18.30 -2.92 18.33
CA MET A 18 -18.97 -2.23 17.24
C MET A 18 -20.38 -2.74 17.07
N ASN A 19 -21.35 -1.84 16.89
CA ASN A 19 -22.71 -2.27 16.59
C ASN A 19 -22.82 -2.72 15.10
N PRO A 20 -23.82 -3.54 14.73
CA PRO A 20 -23.94 -4.05 13.36
C PRO A 20 -24.07 -2.96 12.28
N VAL A 21 -24.73 -1.84 12.60
CA VAL A 21 -24.93 -0.74 11.66
C VAL A 21 -23.61 -0.01 11.38
N GLU A 22 -22.80 0.22 12.40
CA GLU A 22 -21.45 0.78 12.27
C GLU A 22 -20.54 -0.14 11.44
N LEU A 23 -20.64 -1.45 11.65
CA LEU A 23 -19.89 -2.43 10.88
C LEU A 23 -20.27 -2.40 9.39
N GLU A 24 -21.56 -2.36 9.07
CA GLU A 24 -22.05 -2.22 7.70
C GLU A 24 -21.58 -0.91 7.05
N TYR A 25 -21.66 0.20 7.79
CA TYR A 25 -21.17 1.50 7.32
C TYR A 25 -19.67 1.43 6.97
N LEU A 26 -18.84 0.86 7.85
CA LEU A 26 -17.41 0.72 7.59
C LEU A 26 -17.08 -0.20 6.42
N ILE A 27 -17.83 -1.30 6.23
CA ILE A 27 -17.70 -2.18 5.07
C ILE A 27 -17.92 -1.39 3.78
N VAL A 28 -19.00 -0.60 3.72
CA VAL A 28 -19.32 0.24 2.55
C VAL A 28 -18.25 1.30 2.33
N GLU A 29 -17.80 1.97 3.38
CA GLU A 29 -16.80 3.04 3.30
C GLU A 29 -15.45 2.52 2.83
N ILE A 30 -14.99 1.38 3.36
CA ILE A 30 -13.74 0.73 2.90
C ILE A 30 -13.88 0.27 1.45
N GLY A 31 -15.03 -0.31 1.07
CA GLY A 31 -15.31 -0.71 -0.31
C GLY A 31 -15.19 0.48 -1.28
N LYS A 32 -15.86 1.60 -0.98
CA LYS A 32 -15.77 2.83 -1.77
C LYS A 32 -14.34 3.37 -1.88
N ARG A 33 -13.59 3.35 -0.77
CA ARG A 33 -12.18 3.77 -0.75
C ARG A 33 -11.30 2.89 -1.63
N LEU A 34 -11.52 1.57 -1.62
CA LEU A 34 -10.79 0.62 -2.46
C LEU A 34 -11.10 0.81 -3.95
N GLU A 35 -12.35 1.12 -4.30
CA GLU A 35 -12.72 1.44 -5.69
C GLU A 35 -12.11 2.77 -6.13
N ALA A 36 -12.19 3.80 -5.28
CA ALA A 36 -11.63 5.11 -5.55
C ALA A 36 -10.10 5.14 -5.61
N SER A 37 -9.41 4.14 -5.04
CA SER A 37 -7.94 4.07 -5.06
C SER A 37 -7.38 3.59 -6.40
N VAL A 38 -8.16 2.89 -7.22
CA VAL A 38 -7.73 2.35 -8.53
C VAL A 38 -7.11 3.42 -9.44
N PRO A 39 -7.76 4.57 -9.72
CA PRO A 39 -7.16 5.61 -10.55
C PRO A 39 -5.89 6.21 -9.93
N ALA A 40 -5.84 6.35 -8.60
CA ALA A 40 -4.66 6.88 -7.91
C ALA A 40 -3.45 5.93 -8.03
N ILE A 41 -3.65 4.62 -7.79
CA ILE A 41 -2.60 3.61 -7.95
C ILE A 41 -2.14 3.53 -9.41
N LYS A 42 -3.07 3.62 -10.37
CA LYS A 42 -2.73 3.68 -11.80
C LYS A 42 -1.83 4.88 -12.12
N GLN A 43 -2.12 6.05 -11.55
CA GLN A 43 -1.28 7.24 -11.74
C GLN A 43 0.10 7.04 -11.12
N MET A 44 0.19 6.50 -9.90
CA MET A 44 1.49 6.18 -9.26
C MET A 44 2.33 5.21 -10.09
N TRP A 45 1.70 4.21 -10.71
CA TRP A 45 2.37 3.33 -11.67
C TRP A 45 2.92 4.10 -12.86
N ALA A 46 2.12 4.99 -13.47
CA ALA A 46 2.56 5.82 -14.59
C ALA A 46 3.74 6.71 -14.19
N ASP A 47 3.68 7.36 -13.02
CA ASP A 47 4.74 8.23 -12.51
C ASP A 47 6.03 7.44 -12.28
N ARG A 48 5.94 6.24 -11.69
CA ARG A 48 7.09 5.34 -11.51
C ARG A 48 7.72 4.97 -12.85
N TYR A 49 6.93 4.58 -13.85
CA TYR A 49 7.44 4.23 -15.17
C TYR A 49 8.08 5.43 -15.89
N THR A 50 7.53 6.63 -15.71
CA THR A 50 8.11 7.86 -16.27
C THR A 50 9.48 8.12 -15.64
N ALA A 51 9.57 8.12 -14.31
CA ALA A 51 10.84 8.31 -13.60
C ALA A 51 11.87 7.22 -13.94
N GLU A 52 11.43 5.97 -14.10
CA GLU A 52 12.29 4.85 -14.53
C GLU A 52 12.89 5.10 -15.92
N ARG A 53 12.08 5.53 -16.89
CA ARG A 53 12.53 5.82 -18.25
C ARG A 53 13.49 7.00 -18.27
N GLU A 54 13.19 8.07 -17.53
CA GLU A 54 14.07 9.24 -17.39
C GLU A 54 15.43 8.84 -16.81
N PHE A 55 15.45 8.01 -15.77
CA PHE A 55 16.70 7.50 -15.20
C PHE A 55 17.49 6.65 -16.20
N ILE A 56 16.84 5.70 -16.87
CA ILE A 56 17.50 4.83 -17.87
C ILE A 56 18.10 5.67 -19.00
N GLU A 57 17.32 6.61 -19.54
CA GLU A 57 17.77 7.48 -20.62
C GLU A 57 18.92 8.40 -20.17
N GLY A 58 18.77 9.04 -19.01
CA GLY A 58 19.79 9.92 -18.45
C GLY A 58 21.09 9.16 -18.18
N HIS A 59 21.01 7.97 -17.62
CA HIS A 59 22.18 7.14 -17.30
C HIS A 59 22.90 6.68 -18.57
N ALA A 60 22.14 6.22 -19.56
CA ALA A 60 22.69 5.83 -20.86
C ALA A 60 23.36 7.02 -21.57
N ARG A 61 22.75 8.21 -21.55
CA ARG A 61 23.35 9.43 -22.11
C ARG A 61 24.65 9.79 -21.39
N ALA A 62 24.66 9.76 -20.05
CA ALA A 62 25.86 10.06 -19.26
C ALA A 62 26.99 9.05 -19.53
N MET A 63 26.66 7.76 -19.65
CA MET A 63 27.63 6.72 -20.05
C MET A 63 28.25 6.99 -21.42
N LEU A 64 27.45 7.38 -22.40
CA LEU A 64 27.92 7.64 -23.78
C LEU A 64 28.74 8.94 -23.89
N GLN A 65 28.49 9.91 -23.00
CA GLN A 65 29.18 11.20 -23.00
C GLN A 65 30.41 11.23 -22.09
N SER A 66 30.60 10.22 -21.25
CA SER A 66 31.72 10.14 -20.32
C SER A 66 33.07 10.16 -21.05
N GLY A 67 33.96 11.05 -20.61
CA GLY A 67 35.35 11.12 -21.08
C GLY A 67 36.31 10.17 -20.35
N GLN A 68 35.83 9.32 -19.45
CA GLN A 68 36.67 8.44 -18.65
C GLN A 68 37.39 7.38 -19.51
N SER A 69 38.61 7.06 -19.10
CA SER A 69 39.47 6.09 -19.78
C SER A 69 39.01 4.64 -19.65
N THR A 70 38.15 4.33 -18.67
CA THR A 70 37.64 2.97 -18.45
C THR A 70 36.13 2.97 -18.28
N VAL A 71 35.48 1.88 -18.71
CA VAL A 71 34.04 1.69 -18.56
C VAL A 71 33.60 1.71 -17.09
N ALA A 72 34.45 1.23 -16.17
CA ALA A 72 34.15 1.25 -14.74
C ALA A 72 34.06 2.68 -14.20
N MET A 73 35.01 3.55 -14.58
CA MET A 73 35.00 4.96 -14.20
C MET A 73 33.86 5.71 -14.87
N ALA A 74 33.59 5.43 -16.15
CA ALA A 74 32.45 5.99 -16.88
C ALA A 74 31.12 5.68 -16.18
N ARG A 75 30.97 4.45 -15.67
CA ARG A 75 29.80 4.05 -14.88
C ARG A 75 29.68 4.83 -13.59
N LYS A 76 30.77 5.03 -12.85
CA LYS A 76 30.74 5.83 -11.62
C LYS A 76 30.40 7.29 -11.87
N GLU A 77 30.88 7.87 -12.97
CA GLU A 77 30.51 9.22 -13.39
C GLU A 77 29.04 9.31 -13.81
N ALA A 78 28.52 8.32 -14.56
CA ALA A 78 27.11 8.24 -14.92
C ALA A 78 26.21 8.05 -13.70
N ASP A 79 26.59 7.19 -12.76
CA ASP A 79 25.86 6.98 -11.50
C ASP A 79 25.80 8.30 -10.69
N LEU A 80 26.92 9.03 -10.60
CA LEU A 80 26.98 10.29 -9.86
C LEU A 80 26.16 11.40 -10.53
N SER A 81 26.27 11.54 -11.85
CA SER A 81 25.56 12.57 -12.62
C SER A 81 24.06 12.34 -12.70
N THR A 82 23.60 11.10 -12.52
CA THR A 82 22.17 10.73 -12.58
C THR A 82 21.56 10.41 -11.21
N LEU A 83 22.27 10.72 -10.12
CA LEU A 83 21.83 10.41 -8.76
C LEU A 83 20.43 10.97 -8.45
N GLU A 84 20.11 12.18 -8.91
CA GLU A 84 18.80 12.79 -8.68
C GLU A 84 17.68 12.08 -9.46
N LEU A 85 17.97 11.59 -10.68
CA LEU A 85 17.00 10.79 -11.44
C LEU A 85 16.76 9.44 -10.74
N LYS A 86 17.82 8.84 -10.22
CA LYS A 86 17.74 7.60 -9.46
C LYS A 86 16.90 7.76 -8.19
N ARG A 87 17.11 8.85 -7.43
CA ARG A 87 16.30 9.18 -6.25
C ARG A 87 14.83 9.33 -6.60
N LYS A 88 14.49 10.12 -7.62
CA LYS A 88 13.10 10.28 -8.08
C LYS A 88 12.43 8.95 -8.41
N PHE A 89 13.15 8.07 -9.10
CA PHE A 89 12.66 6.73 -9.42
C PHE A 89 12.44 5.88 -8.15
N ASP A 90 13.40 5.87 -7.23
CA ASP A 90 13.33 5.08 -6.00
C ASP A 90 12.23 5.60 -5.06
N ASP A 91 12.03 6.91 -4.98
CA ASP A 91 10.95 7.56 -4.23
C ASP A 91 9.58 7.18 -4.81
N ALA A 92 9.39 7.32 -6.13
CA ALA A 92 8.15 6.94 -6.80
C ALA A 92 7.83 5.45 -6.61
N LYS A 93 8.86 4.58 -6.65
CA LYS A 93 8.71 3.15 -6.38
C LYS A 93 8.30 2.88 -4.94
N THR A 94 8.90 3.58 -3.97
CA THR A 94 8.59 3.43 -2.55
C THR A 94 7.16 3.87 -2.23
N ILE A 95 6.74 5.02 -2.78
CA ILE A 95 5.37 5.54 -2.63
C ILE A 95 4.35 4.54 -3.20
N LEU A 96 4.59 4.04 -4.42
CA LEU A 96 3.71 3.05 -5.04
C LEU A 96 3.61 1.80 -4.16
N HIS A 97 4.74 1.26 -3.70
CA HIS A 97 4.75 0.05 -2.89
C HIS A 97 3.98 0.23 -1.58
N ALA A 98 4.16 1.36 -0.89
CA ALA A 98 3.40 1.68 0.32
C ALA A 98 1.88 1.75 0.05
N ALA A 99 1.49 2.31 -1.10
CA ALA A 99 0.08 2.36 -1.51
C ALA A 99 -0.51 0.97 -1.80
N GLU A 100 0.26 0.09 -2.46
CA GLU A 100 -0.15 -1.29 -2.73
C GLU A 100 -0.30 -2.11 -1.43
N GLU A 101 0.63 -1.97 -0.49
CA GLU A 101 0.54 -2.63 0.81
C GLU A 101 -0.65 -2.12 1.63
N LEU A 102 -0.93 -0.81 1.59
CA LEU A 102 -2.13 -0.26 2.22
C LEU A 102 -3.41 -0.81 1.57
N GLN A 103 -3.46 -0.92 0.25
CA GLN A 103 -4.61 -1.50 -0.45
C GLN A 103 -4.84 -2.95 -0.02
N LYS A 104 -3.79 -3.77 0.08
CA LYS A 104 -3.87 -5.15 0.57
C LYS A 104 -4.37 -5.21 2.01
N ALA A 105 -3.85 -4.35 2.89
CA ALA A 105 -4.28 -4.28 4.28
C ALA A 105 -5.77 -3.91 4.41
N LEU A 106 -6.24 -2.95 3.59
CA LEU A 106 -7.64 -2.57 3.54
C LEU A 106 -8.55 -3.69 3.01
N GLN A 107 -8.11 -4.44 1.99
CA GLN A 107 -8.82 -5.63 1.50
C GLN A 107 -8.92 -6.71 2.58
N ALA A 108 -7.82 -7.01 3.28
CA ALA A 108 -7.82 -7.97 4.38
C ALA A 108 -8.77 -7.53 5.52
N ARG A 109 -8.75 -6.25 5.87
CA ARG A 109 -9.67 -5.67 6.86
C ARG A 109 -11.14 -5.79 6.43
N LEU A 110 -11.44 -5.49 5.16
CA LEU A 110 -12.79 -5.63 4.60
C LEU A 110 -13.29 -7.07 4.70
N PHE A 111 -12.45 -8.05 4.32
CA PHE A 111 -12.79 -9.46 4.44
C PHE A 111 -13.02 -9.89 5.90
N GLY A 112 -12.19 -9.40 6.82
CA GLY A 112 -12.39 -9.62 8.26
C GLY A 112 -13.75 -9.10 8.73
N MET A 113 -14.10 -7.87 8.37
CA MET A 113 -15.39 -7.25 8.71
C MET A 113 -16.59 -7.98 8.11
N GLN A 114 -16.52 -8.39 6.84
CA GLN A 114 -17.58 -9.17 6.19
C GLN A 114 -17.81 -10.53 6.87
N ASN A 115 -16.73 -11.19 7.30
CA ASN A 115 -16.83 -12.44 8.05
C ASN A 115 -17.49 -12.24 9.42
N ILE A 116 -17.11 -11.20 10.15
CA ILE A 116 -17.75 -10.84 11.42
C ILE A 116 -19.25 -10.58 11.21
N ASN A 117 -19.62 -9.79 10.18
CA ASN A 117 -21.01 -9.48 9.89
C ASN A 117 -21.83 -10.75 9.61
N ARG A 118 -21.28 -11.69 8.83
CA ARG A 118 -21.92 -13.00 8.56
C ARG A 118 -22.19 -13.81 9.83
N VAL A 119 -21.23 -13.83 10.78
CA VAL A 119 -21.40 -14.53 12.06
C VAL A 119 -22.49 -13.85 12.88
N ILE A 120 -22.48 -12.52 12.98
CA ILE A 120 -23.50 -11.75 13.71
C ILE A 120 -24.89 -12.01 13.14
N ALA A 121 -25.07 -11.93 11.81
CA ALA A 121 -26.34 -12.21 11.16
C ALA A 121 -26.85 -13.64 11.45
N THR A 122 -25.95 -14.62 11.57
CA THR A 122 -26.30 -16.00 11.91
C THR A 122 -26.79 -16.12 13.36
N LEU A 123 -26.16 -15.40 14.30
CA LEU A 123 -26.55 -15.38 15.72
C LEU A 123 -27.92 -14.72 15.94
N TYR A 124 -28.20 -13.63 15.22
CA TYR A 124 -29.53 -12.99 15.29
C TYR A 124 -30.62 -13.86 14.67
N ASN A 125 -30.33 -14.56 13.56
CA ASN A 125 -31.28 -15.46 12.92
C ASN A 125 -31.54 -16.75 13.72
N SER A 126 -30.55 -17.25 14.47
CA SER A 126 -30.72 -18.43 15.33
C SER A 126 -31.45 -18.13 16.65
N GLY A 127 -31.36 -16.88 17.15
CA GLY A 127 -32.08 -16.42 18.34
C GLY A 127 -33.57 -16.11 18.11
N GLY A 128 -34.00 -15.90 16.87
CA GLY A 128 -35.38 -15.57 16.49
C GLY A 128 -36.32 -16.76 16.23
N SER A 129 -35.86 -18.01 16.41
CA SER A 129 -36.67 -19.23 16.23
C SER A 129 -37.26 -19.79 17.55
N ARG A 130 -37.68 -18.93 18.46
CA ARG A 130 -38.53 -19.30 19.61
C ARG A 130 -39.77 -18.44 19.68
#